data_AF-A0AAF0D1V3-F1
#
_entry.id   AF-A0AAF0D1V3-F1
#
_cell.length_a   1.000
_cell.length_b   1.000
_cell.length_c   1.000
_cell.angle_alpha   90.00
_cell.angle_beta   90.00
_cell.angle_gamma   90.00
#
_symmetry.space_group_name_H-M   'P 1'
#
loop_
_entity.id
_entity.type
_entity.pdbx_description
1 polymer ?
#
loop_
_entity_poly.entity_id
_entity_poly.type
_entity_poly.pdbx_seq_one_letter_code
_entity_poly.pdbx_strand_id
1 'polypeptide(L)' 'MVVKNISIKDKVYRMLKEEKQGEESFSDVIEKLITKRKIDLKDFYGVLKDSTVLDELMEKIREYRSEARLRI' A
#
# COMPACT_ATOMS: atom_id res chain seq x y z
N MET A 1 -4.51 -13.09 -24.12
CA MET A 1 -3.18 -12.69 -23.59
C MET A 1 -2.09 -13.39 -24.37
N VAL A 2 -0.93 -12.75 -24.53
CA VAL A 2 0.28 -13.39 -25.05
C VAL A 2 1.11 -13.86 -23.87
N VAL A 3 1.45 -15.15 -23.82
CA VAL A 3 2.33 -15.69 -22.79
C VAL A 3 3.78 -15.49 -23.22
N LYS A 4 4.60 -14.96 -22.31
CA LYS A 4 6.04 -14.82 -22.50
C LYS A 4 6.75 -15.52 -21.35
N ASN A 5 7.72 -16.35 -21.68
CA ASN A 5 8.56 -17.03 -20.69
C ASN A 5 9.75 -16.12 -20.36
N ILE A 6 9.96 -15.87 -19.07
CA ILE A 6 11.12 -15.13 -18.57
C ILE A 6 11.84 -15.98 -17.54
N SER A 7 13.18 -15.95 -17.56
CA SER A 7 13.99 -16.56 -16.52
C SER A 7 14.24 -15.54 -15.41
N ILE A 8 13.99 -15.95 -14.16
CA ILE A 8 14.21 -15.12 -12.98
C ILE A 8 15.07 -15.88 -11.97
N LYS A 9 15.75 -15.15 -11.09
CA LYS A 9 16.51 -15.76 -9.98
C LYS A 9 15.54 -16.49 -9.05
N ASP A 10 15.96 -17.64 -8.50
CA ASP A 10 15.13 -18.43 -7.58
C ASP A 10 14.65 -17.61 -6.37
N LYS A 11 15.51 -16.73 -5.83
CA LYS A 11 15.12 -15.78 -4.77
C LYS A 11 13.95 -14.89 -5.18
N VAL A 12 13.93 -14.40 -6.43
CA VAL A 12 12.85 -13.54 -6.93
C VAL A 12 11.56 -14.33 -7.09
N TYR A 13 11.65 -15.58 -7.56
CA TYR A 13 10.50 -16.47 -7.64
C TYR A 13 9.88 -16.70 -6.25
N ARG A 14 10.69 -16.96 -5.23
CA ARG A 14 10.21 -17.14 -3.84
C ARG A 14 9.51 -15.88 -3.32
N MET A 15 10.10 -14.70 -3.54
CA MET A 15 9.49 -13.43 -3.14
C MET A 15 8.12 -13.20 -3.82
N LEU A 16 8.01 -13.50 -5.13
CA LEU A 16 6.73 -13.39 -5.84
C LEU A 16 5.71 -14.40 -5.32
N LYS A 17 6.15 -15.59 -4.92
CA LYS A 17 5.28 -16.63 -4.35
C LYS A 17 4.76 -16.25 -2.96
N GLU A 18 5.57 -15.57 -2.15
CA GLU A 18 5.18 -15.05 -0.83
C GLU A 18 4.19 -13.88 -0.94
N GLU A 19 4.36 -13.02 -1.94
CA GLU A 19 3.47 -11.86 -2.17
C GLU A 19 2.12 -12.25 -2.81
N LYS A 20 2.05 -13.40 -3.48
CA LYS A 20 0.83 -13.89 -4.16
C LYS A 20 -0.27 -14.18 -3.13
N GLN A 21 -1.46 -13.62 -3.35
CA GLN A 21 -2.62 -13.84 -2.49
C GLN A 21 -3.68 -14.69 -3.20
N GLY A 22 -4.15 -15.77 -2.55
CA GLY A 22 -5.20 -16.64 -3.07
C GLY A 22 -4.86 -17.20 -4.46
N GLU A 23 -5.73 -16.92 -5.43
CA GLU A 23 -5.62 -17.41 -6.81
C GLU A 23 -4.92 -16.43 -7.78
N GLU A 24 -4.39 -15.28 -7.31
CA GLU A 24 -3.73 -14.26 -8.16
C GLU A 24 -2.66 -14.83 -9.09
N SER A 25 -2.62 -14.47 -10.38
CA SER A 25 -1.52 -14.86 -11.27
C SER A 25 -0.21 -14.16 -10.88
N PHE A 26 0.94 -14.77 -11.20
CA PHE A 26 2.23 -14.09 -11.10
C PHE A 26 2.27 -12.79 -11.93
N SER A 27 1.51 -12.75 -13.04
CA SER A 27 1.41 -11.52 -13.84
C SER A 27 0.72 -10.40 -13.06
N ASP A 28 -0.34 -10.72 -12.31
CA ASP A 28 -1.09 -9.76 -11.49
C ASP A 28 -0.21 -9.21 -10.34
N VAL A 29 0.56 -10.10 -9.70
CA VAL A 29 1.51 -9.71 -8.64
C VAL A 29 2.58 -8.76 -9.19
N ILE A 30 3.15 -9.08 -10.37
CA ILE A 30 4.15 -8.21 -11.03
C ILE A 30 3.54 -6.84 -11.37
N GLU A 31 2.34 -6.81 -11.93
CA GLU A 31 1.63 -5.57 -12.27
C GLU A 31 1.34 -4.72 -11.03
N LYS A 32 0.88 -5.34 -9.93
CA LYS A 32 0.65 -4.69 -8.64
C LYS A 32 1.95 -4.06 -8.09
N LEU A 33 3.06 -4.79 -8.15
CA LEU A 33 4.36 -4.30 -7.66
C LEU A 33 4.90 -3.13 -8.49
N ILE A 34 4.75 -3.19 -9.82
CA ILE A 34 5.15 -2.10 -10.71
C ILE A 34 4.26 -0.87 -10.49
N THR A 35 2.96 -1.06 -10.32
CA THR A 35 1.99 0.02 -10.14
C THR A 35 2.13 0.67 -8.77
N LYS A 36 2.31 -0.10 -7.68
CA LYS A 36 2.56 0.43 -6.34
C LYS A 36 3.77 1.36 -6.29
N ARG A 37 4.83 1.08 -7.06
CA ARG A 37 6.02 1.94 -7.16
C ARG A 37 5.74 3.29 -7.84
N LYS A 38 4.65 3.42 -8.59
CA LYS A 38 4.27 4.64 -9.31
C LYS A 38 3.31 5.55 -8.53
N ILE A 39 2.85 5.11 -7.36
CA ILE A 39 1.92 5.90 -6.54
C ILE A 39 2.73 7.01 -5.85
N ASP A 40 2.63 8.25 -6.34
CA ASP A 40 3.16 9.42 -5.66
C ASP A 40 2.09 9.91 -4.65
N LEU A 41 2.48 10.16 -3.40
CA LEU A 41 1.57 10.72 -2.40
C LEU A 41 1.03 12.10 -2.82
N LYS A 42 1.76 12.81 -3.70
CA LYS A 42 1.28 14.05 -4.31
C LYS A 42 0.01 13.87 -5.14
N ASP A 43 -0.19 12.69 -5.74
CA ASP A 43 -1.40 12.41 -6.53
C ASP A 43 -2.67 12.42 -5.66
N PHE A 44 -2.52 12.29 -4.34
CA PHE A 44 -3.61 12.32 -3.36
C PHE A 44 -3.71 13.64 -2.61
N TYR A 45 -2.95 14.66 -3.04
CA TYR A 45 -2.97 15.96 -2.38
C TYR A 45 -4.37 16.58 -2.41
N GLY A 46 -4.90 16.89 -1.24
CA GLY A 46 -6.21 17.54 -1.08
C GLY A 46 -7.42 16.61 -1.20
N VAL A 47 -7.26 15.30 -1.43
CA VAL A 47 -8.38 14.34 -1.56
C VAL A 47 -9.28 14.33 -0.31
N LEU A 48 -8.71 14.62 0.86
CA LEU A 48 -9.45 14.65 2.13
C LEU A 48 -9.83 16.05 2.59
N LYS A 49 -9.60 17.10 1.79
CA LYS A 49 -9.76 18.49 2.23
C LYS A 49 -11.16 18.80 2.78
N ASP A 50 -12.19 18.30 2.10
CA ASP A 50 -13.59 18.54 2.45
C ASP A 50 -14.27 17.26 3.00
N SER A 51 -13.46 16.27 3.41
CA SER A 51 -13.96 15.00 3.92
C SER A 51 -14.14 15.05 5.44
N THR A 52 -15.31 14.64 5.92
CA THR A 52 -15.59 14.49 7.37
C THR A 52 -14.66 13.49 8.05
N VAL A 53 -14.07 12.57 7.27
CA VAL A 53 -13.06 11.63 7.76
C VAL A 53 -11.82 12.36 8.30
N LEU A 54 -11.48 13.53 7.73
CA LEU A 54 -10.36 14.32 8.22
C LEU A 54 -10.62 14.88 9.62
N ASP A 55 -11.86 15.31 9.90
CA ASP A 55 -12.25 15.82 11.21
C ASP A 55 -12.21 14.71 12.27
N GLU A 56 -12.78 13.54 11.96
CA GLU A 56 -12.73 12.37 12.85
C GLU A 56 -11.29 11.91 13.13
N LEU A 57 -10.43 11.95 12.11
CA LEU A 57 -9.02 11.62 12.25
C LEU A 57 -8.29 12.62 13.15
N MET A 58 -8.58 13.92 13.00
CA MET A 58 -7.99 14.97 13.84
C MET A 58 -8.37 14.81 15.31
N GLU A 59 -9.64 14.47 15.60
CA GLU A 59 -10.10 14.23 16.97
C GLU A 59 -9.37 13.03 17.61
N LYS A 60 -9.29 11.89 16.92
CA LYS A 60 -8.52 10.72 17.42
C LYS A 60 -7.05 11.03 17.65
N ILE A 61 -6.42 11.84 16.79
CA ILE A 61 -5.02 12.26 16.98
C ILE A 61 -4.89 13.12 18.24
N ARG A 62 -5.86 14.00 18.53
CA ARG A 62 -5.86 14.82 19.75
C ARG A 62 -5.97 13.95 20.99
N GLU A 63 -6.86 12.96 20.99
CA GLU A 63 -7.01 11.97 22.07
C GLU A 63 -5.69 11.21 22.32
N TYR A 64 -5.08 10.65 21.28
CA TYR A 64 -3.81 9.93 21.46
C TYR A 64 -2.67 10.82 21.95
N ARG A 65 -2.64 12.10 21.53
CA ARG A 65 -1.63 13.05 22.02
C ARG A 65 -1.87 13.51 23.46
N SER A 66 -3.12 13.56 23.94
CA SER A 66 -3.38 13.85 25.36
C SER A 66 -2.99 12.65 26.21
N GLU A 67 -3.35 11.43 25.78
CA GLU A 67 -2.94 10.19 26.44
C GLU A 67 -1.42 10.02 26.51
N ALA A 68 -0.70 10.33 25.41
CA ALA A 68 0.76 10.24 25.39
C ALA A 68 1.44 11.27 26.32
N ARG A 69 0.85 12.44 26.53
CA ARG A 69 1.36 13.47 27.45
C ARG A 69 1.11 13.14 28.92
N LEU A 70 0.09 12.35 29.22
CA LEU A 70 -0.21 11.86 30.56
C LEU A 70 0.69 10.69 31.00
N ARG A 71 1.56 10.20 30.10
CA ARG A 71 2.52 9.10 30.37
C ARG A 71 3.94 9.58 30.74
N ILE A 72 4.14 10.88 30.92
CA ILE A 72 5.41 11.51 31.38
C ILE A 72 5.21 11.99 32.82
#